data_AF-A0A1W2TVJ1-F1
#
_entry.id   AF-A0A1W2TVJ1-F1
#
_cell.length_a   1.000
_cell.length_b   1.000
_cell.length_c   1.000
_cell.angle_alpha   90.00
_cell.angle_beta   90.00
_cell.angle_gamma   90.00
#
_symmetry.space_group_name_H-M   'P 1'
#
loop_
_entity.id
_entity.type
_entity.pdbx_description
1 polymer ?
#
loop_
_entity_poly.entity_id
_entity_poly.type
_entity_poly.pdbx_seq_one_letter_code
_entity_poly.pdbx_strand_id
1 'polypeptide(L)'
;MSPVINIIRVGKGRHHFDPKWKDRKDPPLSAYGINQARFVGNMFPHKGKIRRVFSSPMTRAIQTALEAFDPLNALDMPITVEPAFQVPSNRPSDVGSAWEDLVETFGLAVDASALFDDPDWFMNGSDTQGGDSTIAKQQAQKALRVIWEAAQGMSEHDHIVVIAHGSLINELFQGKLAIGYDEVLPCRLIDSPLSDVPMLSPENDLLETSSIDNQGGGLDGDWGSEIWLPRCLGRSRRCLLLSLT
;
A
#
# COMPACT_ATOMS: atom_id res chain seq x y z
N MET A 1 -16.93 3.02 18.91
CA MET A 1 -15.48 2.77 18.89
C MET A 1 -15.04 2.79 17.43
N SER A 2 -13.73 2.86 17.18
CA SER A 2 -13.18 3.15 15.85
C SER A 2 -12.47 1.93 15.22
N PRO A 3 -12.52 1.74 13.89
CA PRO A 3 -11.94 0.57 13.21
C PRO A 3 -10.41 0.58 13.21
N VAL A 4 -9.82 -0.56 12.87
CA VAL A 4 -8.36 -0.70 12.72
C VAL A 4 -7.91 -0.30 11.31
N ILE A 5 -7.02 0.68 11.23
CA ILE A 5 -6.43 1.16 9.97
C ILE A 5 -5.11 0.42 9.71
N ASN A 6 -5.04 -0.34 8.62
CA ASN A 6 -3.86 -1.10 8.22
C ASN A 6 -3.22 -0.40 7.02
N ILE A 7 -2.16 0.35 7.27
CA ILE A 7 -1.41 1.06 6.24
C ILE A 7 -0.32 0.12 5.74
N ILE A 8 -0.34 -0.18 4.45
CA ILE A 8 0.57 -1.12 3.81
C ILE A 8 1.43 -0.37 2.82
N ARG A 9 2.73 -0.58 2.91
CA ARG A 9 3.66 0.00 1.94
C ARG A 9 3.57 -0.72 0.61
N VAL A 10 3.54 0.05 -0.47
CA VAL A 10 3.62 -0.45 -1.86
C VAL A 10 4.87 -1.32 -2.08
N GLY A 11 4.71 -2.44 -2.78
CA GLY A 11 5.81 -3.31 -3.19
C GLY A 11 6.79 -2.62 -4.16
N LYS A 12 8.01 -3.16 -4.29
CA LYS A 12 9.04 -2.54 -5.13
C LYS A 12 8.65 -2.58 -6.63
N GLY A 13 8.45 -1.40 -7.21
CA GLY A 13 8.24 -1.22 -8.65
C GLY A 13 9.51 -1.45 -9.49
N ARG A 14 9.36 -1.67 -10.80
CA ARG A 14 10.48 -1.92 -11.74
C ARG A 14 11.54 -0.82 -11.74
N HIS A 15 11.14 0.44 -11.50
CA HIS A 15 12.03 1.60 -11.39
C HIS A 15 13.07 1.51 -10.25
N HIS A 16 12.87 0.62 -9.26
CA HIS A 16 13.87 0.39 -8.22
C HIS A 16 15.09 -0.42 -8.71
N PHE A 17 14.92 -1.24 -9.74
CA PHE A 17 15.92 -2.22 -10.16
C PHE A 17 16.53 -1.89 -11.52
N ASP A 18 15.75 -1.28 -12.40
CA ASP A 18 16.15 -1.05 -13.78
C ASP A 18 16.10 0.45 -14.11
N PRO A 19 17.25 1.07 -14.43
CA PRO A 19 17.34 2.48 -14.78
C PRO A 19 16.38 2.90 -15.89
N LYS A 20 16.05 2.03 -16.85
CA LYS A 20 15.15 2.37 -17.97
C LYS A 20 13.73 2.68 -17.51
N TRP A 21 13.36 2.25 -16.30
CA TRP A 21 12.06 2.48 -15.68
C TRP A 21 12.04 3.70 -14.76
N LYS A 22 13.19 4.30 -14.42
CA LYS A 22 13.24 5.49 -13.54
C LYS A 22 12.59 6.71 -14.18
N ASP A 23 12.74 6.84 -15.48
CA ASP A 23 12.20 7.95 -16.27
C ASP A 23 10.83 7.63 -16.91
N ARG A 24 10.27 6.45 -16.63
CA ARG A 24 8.96 6.03 -17.13
C ARG A 24 7.88 6.43 -16.14
N LYS A 25 6.81 7.05 -16.62
CA LYS A 25 5.61 7.29 -15.80
C LYS A 25 5.00 5.99 -15.33
N ASP A 26 4.41 6.05 -14.14
CA ASP A 26 3.63 5.01 -13.49
C ASP A 26 4.15 3.55 -13.67
N PRO A 27 5.42 3.28 -13.31
CA PRO A 27 6.01 1.97 -13.51
C PRO A 27 5.30 0.90 -12.66
N PRO A 28 5.07 -0.30 -13.23
CA PRO A 28 4.41 -1.40 -12.52
C PRO A 28 5.31 -2.02 -11.45
N LEU A 29 4.76 -2.95 -10.68
CA LEU A 29 5.52 -3.85 -9.81
C LEU A 29 6.57 -4.64 -10.61
N SER A 30 7.68 -4.92 -9.94
CA SER A 30 8.61 -5.98 -10.35
C SER A 30 8.10 -7.34 -9.90
N ALA A 31 8.67 -8.44 -10.41
CA ALA A 31 8.38 -9.78 -9.89
C ALA A 31 8.66 -9.87 -8.37
N TYR A 32 9.73 -9.21 -7.92
CA TYR A 32 10.01 -9.04 -6.50
C TYR A 32 8.87 -8.36 -5.74
N GLY A 33 8.36 -7.24 -6.26
CA GLY A 33 7.27 -6.48 -5.66
C GLY A 33 5.95 -7.27 -5.60
N ILE A 34 5.67 -8.11 -6.60
CA ILE A 34 4.53 -9.03 -6.60
C ILE A 34 4.66 -10.02 -5.44
N ASN A 35 5.83 -10.64 -5.27
CA ASN A 35 6.08 -11.56 -4.15
C ASN A 35 5.97 -10.86 -2.78
N GLN A 36 6.39 -9.60 -2.67
CA GLN A 36 6.17 -8.80 -1.47
C GLN A 36 4.68 -8.63 -1.15
N ALA A 37 3.87 -8.30 -2.17
CA ALA A 37 2.43 -8.11 -2.01
C ALA A 37 1.72 -9.40 -1.59
N ARG A 38 2.00 -10.52 -2.27
CA ARG A 38 1.47 -11.85 -1.91
C ARG A 38 1.84 -12.25 -0.49
N PHE A 39 3.09 -12.01 -0.09
CA PHE A 39 3.53 -12.31 1.28
C PHE A 39 2.73 -11.52 2.32
N VAL A 40 2.53 -10.22 2.10
CA VAL A 40 1.70 -9.38 2.99
C VAL A 40 0.28 -9.93 3.06
N GLY A 41 -0.31 -10.26 1.91
CA GLY A 41 -1.62 -10.90 1.83
C GLY A 41 -1.69 -12.18 2.66
N ASN A 42 -0.75 -13.10 2.47
CA ASN A 42 -0.73 -14.39 3.18
C ASN A 42 -0.58 -14.23 4.70
N MET A 43 0.16 -13.22 5.14
CA MET A 43 0.39 -12.95 6.55
C MET A 43 -0.69 -12.11 7.21
N PHE A 44 -1.66 -11.57 6.45
CA PHE A 44 -2.67 -10.67 7.00
C PHE A 44 -3.74 -11.44 7.81
N PRO A 45 -3.80 -11.28 9.15
CA PRO A 45 -4.58 -12.18 10.01
C PRO A 45 -6.08 -11.84 10.08
N HIS A 46 -6.52 -10.75 9.44
CA HIS A 46 -7.87 -10.21 9.62
C HIS A 46 -8.63 -10.02 8.30
N LYS A 47 -8.36 -10.85 7.28
CA LYS A 47 -8.97 -10.71 5.93
C LYS A 47 -10.51 -10.63 5.98
N GLY A 48 -11.16 -11.53 6.73
CA GLY A 48 -12.61 -11.55 6.88
C GLY A 48 -13.22 -10.38 7.68
N LYS A 49 -12.39 -9.46 8.19
CA LYS A 49 -12.82 -8.24 8.89
C LYS A 49 -12.58 -6.98 8.06
N ILE A 50 -11.97 -7.11 6.87
CA ILE A 50 -11.76 -5.99 5.96
C ILE A 50 -13.12 -5.52 5.45
N ARG A 51 -13.38 -4.22 5.57
CA ARG A 51 -14.60 -3.58 5.06
C ARG A 51 -14.33 -2.51 4.01
N ARG A 52 -13.07 -2.06 3.89
CA ARG A 52 -12.60 -1.14 2.85
C ARG A 52 -11.15 -1.42 2.51
N VAL A 53 -10.83 -1.39 1.21
CA VAL A 53 -9.47 -1.39 0.69
C VAL A 53 -9.29 -0.16 -0.16
N PHE A 54 -8.41 0.73 0.27
CA PHE A 54 -7.98 1.88 -0.50
C PHE A 54 -6.61 1.64 -1.11
N SER A 55 -6.40 2.14 -2.32
CA SER A 55 -5.08 2.21 -2.94
C SER A 55 -4.79 3.62 -3.43
N SER A 56 -3.51 4.00 -3.34
CA SER A 56 -2.95 5.03 -4.22
C SER A 56 -3.28 4.72 -5.69
N PRO A 57 -3.47 5.74 -6.54
CA PRO A 57 -3.78 5.55 -7.95
C PRO A 57 -2.61 5.11 -8.82
N MET A 58 -1.40 4.96 -8.25
CA MET A 58 -0.26 4.42 -8.98
C MET A 58 -0.49 2.93 -9.31
N THR A 59 -0.20 2.52 -10.55
CA THR A 59 -0.31 1.13 -11.05
C THR A 59 0.30 0.12 -10.07
N ARG A 60 1.50 0.39 -9.57
CA ARG A 60 2.20 -0.47 -8.60
C ARG A 60 1.47 -0.63 -7.26
N ALA A 61 0.70 0.36 -6.83
CA ALA A 61 -0.08 0.30 -5.60
C ALA A 61 -1.34 -0.53 -5.79
N ILE A 62 -2.04 -0.33 -6.92
CA ILE A 62 -3.20 -1.13 -7.31
C ILE A 62 -2.80 -2.60 -7.43
N GLN A 63 -1.70 -2.90 -8.13
CA GLN A 63 -1.16 -4.26 -8.22
C GLN A 63 -0.80 -4.84 -6.84
N THR A 64 -0.26 -4.03 -5.92
CA THR A 64 0.01 -4.49 -4.54
C THR A 64 -1.28 -4.88 -3.82
N ALA A 65 -2.34 -4.08 -3.97
CA ALA A 65 -3.65 -4.35 -3.37
C ALA A 65 -4.27 -5.64 -3.95
N LEU A 66 -4.25 -5.80 -5.27
CA LEU A 66 -4.79 -6.95 -5.99
C LEU A 66 -4.10 -8.25 -5.55
N GLU A 67 -2.76 -8.26 -5.57
CA GLU A 67 -1.97 -9.45 -5.22
C GLU A 67 -2.06 -9.82 -3.73
N ALA A 68 -2.31 -8.84 -2.84
CA ALA A 68 -2.41 -9.10 -1.40
C ALA A 68 -3.83 -9.55 -0.98
N PHE A 69 -4.87 -9.00 -1.61
CA PHE A 69 -6.23 -9.09 -1.09
C PHE A 69 -7.25 -9.70 -2.03
N ASP A 70 -6.95 -9.85 -3.33
CA ASP A 70 -7.85 -10.43 -4.33
C ASP A 70 -9.32 -9.92 -4.18
N PRO A 71 -9.54 -8.61 -4.41
CA PRO A 71 -10.76 -7.90 -3.98
C PRO A 71 -12.06 -8.53 -4.48
N LEU A 72 -12.07 -9.07 -5.71
CA LEU A 72 -13.28 -9.61 -6.31
C LEU A 72 -13.60 -11.02 -5.82
N ASN A 73 -12.59 -11.87 -5.65
CA ASN A 73 -12.85 -13.27 -5.29
C ASN A 73 -12.83 -13.49 -3.77
N ALA A 74 -11.97 -12.76 -3.05
CA ALA A 74 -11.78 -12.97 -1.62
C ALA A 74 -12.55 -11.98 -0.74
N LEU A 75 -12.81 -10.77 -1.23
CA LEU A 75 -13.49 -9.72 -0.44
C LEU A 75 -14.87 -9.33 -0.97
N ASP A 76 -15.23 -9.75 -2.19
CA ASP A 76 -16.46 -9.34 -2.90
C ASP A 76 -16.66 -7.81 -2.90
N MET A 77 -15.56 -7.06 -3.02
CA MET A 77 -15.60 -5.60 -3.08
C MET A 77 -14.43 -5.03 -3.87
N PRO A 78 -14.63 -4.00 -4.72
CA PRO A 78 -13.55 -3.39 -5.48
C PRO A 78 -12.59 -2.60 -4.58
N ILE A 79 -11.37 -2.39 -5.07
CA ILE A 79 -10.40 -1.47 -4.44
C ILE A 79 -10.80 -0.04 -4.79
N THR A 80 -11.03 0.80 -3.79
CA THR A 80 -11.21 2.24 -4.02
C THR A 80 -9.87 2.89 -4.33
N VAL A 81 -9.75 3.46 -5.52
CA VAL A 81 -8.56 4.17 -5.97
C VAL A 81 -8.69 5.64 -5.60
N GLU A 82 -7.83 6.12 -4.71
CA GLU A 82 -7.99 7.41 -4.06
C GLU A 82 -6.76 8.33 -4.26
N PRO A 83 -6.93 9.49 -4.92
CA PRO A 83 -5.84 10.42 -5.22
C PRO A 83 -5.14 10.95 -3.96
N ALA A 84 -5.83 11.04 -2.82
CA ALA A 84 -5.23 11.43 -1.54
C ALA A 84 -4.08 10.50 -1.10
N PHE A 85 -3.99 9.27 -1.59
CA PHE A 85 -2.90 8.34 -1.27
C PHE A 85 -1.73 8.37 -2.26
N GLN A 86 -1.71 9.29 -3.22
CA GLN A 86 -0.58 9.46 -4.14
C GLN A 86 0.73 9.79 -3.41
N VAL A 87 1.84 9.37 -4.01
CA VAL A 87 3.18 9.75 -3.58
C VAL A 87 3.41 11.27 -3.78
N PRO A 88 3.76 12.04 -2.73
CA PRO A 88 4.10 13.45 -2.88
C PRO A 88 5.53 13.60 -3.42
N SER A 89 5.70 13.42 -4.73
CA SER A 89 7.00 13.41 -5.40
C SER A 89 6.88 13.86 -6.85
N ASN A 90 7.92 14.49 -7.37
CA ASN A 90 8.01 14.97 -8.76
C ASN A 90 8.89 14.08 -9.65
N ARG A 91 9.26 12.88 -9.18
CA ARG A 91 10.02 11.95 -10.02
C ARG A 91 9.17 11.54 -11.22
N PRO A 92 9.77 11.31 -12.40
CA PRO A 92 9.02 10.82 -13.54
C PRO A 92 8.24 9.53 -13.23
N SER A 93 8.82 8.62 -12.44
CA SER A 93 8.17 7.39 -11.94
C SER A 93 6.99 7.60 -10.99
N ASP A 94 6.78 8.81 -10.53
CA ASP A 94 5.73 9.20 -9.59
C ASP A 94 4.58 9.98 -10.26
N VAL A 95 4.69 10.20 -11.57
CA VAL A 95 3.61 10.64 -12.45
C VAL A 95 2.69 9.44 -12.70
N GLY A 96 1.40 9.61 -12.44
CA GLY A 96 0.38 8.56 -12.58
C GLY A 96 -0.11 8.33 -14.01
N SER A 97 -1.09 7.45 -14.15
CA SER A 97 -1.82 7.20 -15.40
C SER A 97 -3.18 7.90 -15.37
N ALA A 98 -3.81 8.11 -16.54
CA ALA A 98 -5.16 8.66 -16.56
C ALA A 98 -6.15 7.64 -15.96
N TRP A 99 -7.30 8.10 -15.44
CA TRP A 99 -8.26 7.18 -14.82
C TRP A 99 -8.84 6.20 -15.85
N GLU A 100 -8.98 6.61 -17.11
CA GLU A 100 -9.39 5.77 -18.23
C GLU A 100 -8.42 4.61 -18.43
N ASP A 101 -7.11 4.88 -18.42
CA ASP A 101 -6.06 3.87 -18.56
C ASP A 101 -6.14 2.85 -17.40
N LEU A 102 -6.42 3.32 -16.17
CA LEU A 102 -6.55 2.48 -14.99
C LEU A 102 -7.80 1.58 -15.08
N VAL A 103 -8.94 2.12 -15.52
CA VAL A 103 -10.17 1.35 -15.70
C VAL A 103 -10.02 0.34 -16.84
N GLU A 104 -9.36 0.70 -17.94
CA GLU A 104 -9.05 -0.22 -19.02
C GLU A 104 -8.14 -1.37 -18.54
N THR A 105 -7.14 -1.05 -17.72
CA THR A 105 -6.16 -2.03 -17.23
C THR A 105 -6.72 -2.96 -16.16
N PHE A 106 -7.49 -2.43 -15.20
CA PHE A 106 -7.89 -3.15 -13.98
C PHE A 106 -9.38 -3.52 -13.93
N GLY A 107 -10.19 -2.95 -14.82
CA GLY A 107 -11.61 -3.27 -14.97
C GLY A 107 -12.38 -3.13 -13.66
N LEU A 108 -13.24 -4.11 -13.37
CA LEU A 108 -14.13 -4.10 -12.21
C LEU A 108 -13.41 -4.30 -10.86
N ALA A 109 -12.13 -4.64 -10.86
CA ALA A 109 -11.38 -4.84 -9.62
C ALA A 109 -11.08 -3.52 -8.90
N VAL A 110 -11.26 -2.39 -9.58
CA VAL A 110 -11.04 -1.04 -9.05
C VAL A 110 -12.29 -0.18 -9.18
N ASP A 111 -12.52 0.64 -8.17
CA ASP A 111 -13.42 1.79 -8.22
C ASP A 111 -12.57 3.06 -8.34
N ALA A 112 -12.57 3.63 -9.54
CA ALA A 112 -11.82 4.83 -9.89
C ALA A 112 -12.63 6.13 -9.76
N SER A 113 -13.84 6.08 -9.20
CA SER A 113 -14.77 7.21 -9.18
C SER A 113 -14.19 8.47 -8.52
N ALA A 114 -13.31 8.30 -7.51
CA ALA A 114 -12.66 9.41 -6.83
C ALA A 114 -11.65 10.18 -7.72
N LEU A 115 -11.28 9.65 -8.90
CA LEU A 115 -10.41 10.32 -9.86
C LEU A 115 -11.19 11.20 -10.85
N PHE A 116 -12.51 11.08 -10.92
CA PHE A 116 -13.31 11.81 -11.92
C PHE A 116 -13.40 13.30 -11.64
N ASP A 117 -13.36 13.68 -10.36
CA ASP A 117 -13.42 15.07 -9.91
C ASP A 117 -12.09 15.82 -10.07
N ASP A 118 -11.00 15.09 -10.35
CA ASP A 118 -9.66 15.62 -10.58
C ASP A 118 -9.01 14.90 -11.77
N PRO A 119 -9.45 15.16 -13.01
CA PRO A 119 -8.94 14.45 -14.20
C PRO A 119 -7.44 14.68 -14.43
N ASP A 120 -6.86 15.72 -13.84
CA ASP A 120 -5.44 16.08 -13.95
C ASP A 120 -4.65 15.69 -12.68
N TRP A 121 -5.18 14.84 -11.80
CA TRP A 121 -4.52 14.40 -10.56
C TRP A 121 -3.09 13.88 -10.79
N PHE A 122 -2.87 13.24 -11.93
CA PHE A 122 -1.58 12.64 -12.30
C PHE A 122 -0.60 13.65 -12.91
N MET A 123 -1.09 14.81 -13.35
CA MET A 123 -0.33 15.90 -13.95
C MET A 123 0.35 16.75 -12.88
N ASN A 124 0.92 16.12 -11.84
CA ASN A 124 1.80 16.78 -10.87
C ASN A 124 2.92 17.47 -11.64
N GLY A 125 2.66 18.74 -11.94
CA GLY A 125 3.34 19.46 -12.99
C GLY A 125 4.81 19.59 -12.68
N SER A 126 5.56 19.75 -13.75
CA SER A 126 6.90 20.34 -13.82
C SER A 126 7.16 21.55 -12.90
N ASP A 127 6.12 22.10 -12.29
CA ASP A 127 6.11 23.35 -11.54
C ASP A 127 6.01 23.13 -10.02
N THR A 128 5.76 21.89 -9.56
CA THR A 128 5.89 21.55 -8.14
C THR A 128 7.31 21.07 -7.89
N GLN A 129 8.12 21.91 -7.24
CA GLN A 129 9.42 21.47 -6.75
C GLN A 129 9.20 20.31 -5.78
N GLY A 130 9.48 19.10 -6.23
CA GLY A 130 9.45 17.92 -5.38
C GLY A 130 10.37 18.11 -4.20
N GLY A 131 9.86 17.80 -3.01
CA GLY A 131 10.57 18.01 -1.75
C GLY A 131 10.09 19.19 -0.93
N ASP A 132 9.08 19.95 -1.38
CA ASP A 132 8.40 20.87 -0.47
C ASP A 132 7.63 20.06 0.59
N SER A 133 8.15 20.08 1.82
CA SER A 133 7.50 19.49 2.99
C SER A 133 6.05 19.95 3.17
N THR A 134 5.67 21.11 2.62
CA THR A 134 4.30 21.63 2.63
C THR A 134 3.37 20.78 1.77
N ILE A 135 3.78 20.40 0.56
CA ILE A 135 2.99 19.54 -0.34
C ILE A 135 2.78 18.16 0.29
N ALA A 136 3.86 17.59 0.84
CA ALA A 136 3.80 16.27 1.48
C ALA A 136 2.86 16.26 2.70
N LYS A 137 2.88 17.33 3.51
CA LYS A 137 1.94 17.54 4.63
C LYS A 137 0.50 17.73 4.18
N GLN A 138 0.26 18.57 3.16
CA GLN A 138 -1.09 18.77 2.61
C GLN A 138 -1.66 17.45 2.08
N GLN A 139 -0.84 16.66 1.39
CA GLN A 139 -1.25 15.34 0.91
C GLN A 139 -1.59 14.39 2.07
N ALA A 140 -0.76 14.36 3.11
CA ALA A 140 -1.05 13.58 4.32
C ALA A 140 -2.35 14.02 5.02
N GLN A 141 -2.66 15.33 5.04
CA GLN A 141 -3.92 15.83 5.58
C GLN A 141 -5.13 15.37 4.75
N LYS A 142 -5.03 15.38 3.43
CA LYS A 142 -6.08 14.81 2.54
C LYS A 142 -6.28 13.33 2.83
N ALA A 143 -5.19 12.56 2.91
CA ALA A 143 -5.23 11.13 3.20
C ALA A 143 -5.91 10.83 4.56
N LEU A 144 -5.58 11.60 5.60
CA LEU A 144 -6.20 11.44 6.92
C LEU A 144 -7.70 11.75 6.90
N ARG A 145 -8.13 12.77 6.15
CA ARG A 145 -9.55 13.10 5.98
C ARG A 145 -10.30 11.93 5.36
N VAL A 146 -9.80 11.37 4.26
CA VAL A 146 -10.43 10.21 3.59
C VAL A 146 -10.52 9.01 4.54
N ILE A 147 -9.45 8.71 5.29
CA ILE A 147 -9.46 7.61 6.26
C ILE A 147 -10.50 7.86 7.36
N TRP A 148 -10.58 9.08 7.88
CA TRP A 148 -11.52 9.44 8.95
C TRP A 148 -12.98 9.36 8.49
N GLU A 149 -13.28 9.87 7.28
CA GLU A 149 -14.61 9.78 6.67
C GLU A 149 -15.00 8.32 6.41
N ALA A 150 -14.07 7.52 5.90
CA ALA A 150 -14.27 6.11 5.64
C ALA A 150 -14.53 5.28 6.92
N ALA A 151 -13.97 5.71 8.06
CA ALA A 151 -14.11 5.08 9.37
C ALA A 151 -15.43 5.41 10.08
N GLN A 152 -16.19 6.40 9.62
CA GLN A 152 -17.43 6.80 10.28
C GLN A 152 -18.45 5.65 10.31
N GLY A 153 -19.00 5.39 11.49
CA GLY A 153 -20.00 4.34 11.71
C GLY A 153 -19.46 2.91 11.69
N MET A 154 -18.15 2.71 11.57
CA MET A 154 -17.52 1.38 11.66
C MET A 154 -17.24 0.99 13.12
N SER A 155 -17.16 -0.32 13.38
CA SER A 155 -16.82 -0.87 14.70
C SER A 155 -15.32 -1.09 14.88
N GLU A 156 -14.90 -1.30 16.12
CA GLU A 156 -13.53 -1.69 16.50
C GLU A 156 -13.08 -3.05 15.96
N HIS A 157 -14.03 -3.85 15.44
CA HIS A 157 -13.75 -5.13 14.81
C HIS A 157 -13.56 -5.02 13.30
N ASP A 158 -13.87 -3.87 12.71
CA ASP A 158 -13.73 -3.66 11.28
C ASP A 158 -12.32 -3.17 10.94
N HIS A 159 -11.87 -3.52 9.74
CA HIS A 159 -10.56 -3.17 9.23
C HIS A 159 -10.68 -2.34 7.94
N ILE A 160 -9.90 -1.26 7.89
CA ILE A 160 -9.63 -0.52 6.67
C ILE A 160 -8.19 -0.84 6.26
N VAL A 161 -7.97 -1.14 4.98
CA VAL A 161 -6.65 -1.31 4.39
C VAL A 161 -6.34 -0.09 3.52
N VAL A 162 -5.13 0.45 3.62
CA VAL A 162 -4.66 1.57 2.82
C VAL A 162 -3.31 1.22 2.21
N ILE A 163 -3.22 1.10 0.89
CA ILE A 163 -1.97 0.87 0.17
C ILE A 163 -1.35 2.21 -0.24
N ALA A 164 -0.21 2.57 0.36
CA ALA A 164 0.42 3.87 0.22
C ALA A 164 1.95 3.81 0.06
N HIS A 165 2.55 4.94 -0.34
CA HIS A 165 3.99 5.03 -0.61
C HIS A 165 4.79 5.44 0.62
N GLY A 166 6.06 5.03 0.68
CA GLY A 166 6.91 5.27 1.84
C GLY A 166 7.04 6.74 2.25
N SER A 167 7.09 7.68 1.31
CA SER A 167 7.13 9.12 1.63
C SER A 167 5.84 9.63 2.26
N LEU A 168 4.67 9.24 1.73
CA LEU A 168 3.38 9.60 2.33
C LEU A 168 3.21 8.95 3.71
N ILE A 169 3.56 7.67 3.83
CA ILE A 169 3.55 6.94 5.11
C ILE A 169 4.43 7.69 6.13
N ASN A 170 5.64 8.08 5.73
CA ASN A 170 6.52 8.85 6.60
C ASN A 170 5.86 10.14 7.08
N GLU A 171 5.14 10.89 6.23
CA GLU A 171 4.41 12.08 6.65
C GLU A 171 3.23 11.76 7.58
N LEU A 172 2.44 10.73 7.28
CA LEU A 172 1.32 10.29 8.12
C LEU A 172 1.77 9.93 9.55
N PHE A 173 2.95 9.30 9.68
CA PHE A 173 3.51 8.89 10.97
C PHE A 173 4.41 9.93 11.62
N GLN A 174 5.13 10.77 10.88
CA GLN A 174 5.85 11.94 11.44
C GLN A 174 4.88 12.99 11.96
N GLY A 175 3.74 13.14 11.30
CA GLY A 175 2.59 13.90 11.78
C GLY A 175 1.80 13.21 12.90
N LYS A 176 2.20 12.01 13.38
CA LYS A 176 1.57 11.19 14.43
C LYS A 176 0.09 11.49 14.68
N LEU A 177 -0.82 11.28 13.71
CA LEU A 177 -2.27 11.48 13.93
C LEU A 177 -2.61 12.83 14.63
N ALA A 178 -1.82 13.88 14.40
CA ALA A 178 -1.89 15.16 15.13
C ALA A 178 -2.83 16.15 14.44
N ILE A 179 -4.04 15.71 14.11
CA ILE A 179 -5.11 16.59 13.68
C ILE A 179 -6.31 16.34 14.59
N GLY A 180 -6.42 17.12 15.66
CA GLY A 180 -7.67 17.70 16.19
C GLY A 180 -8.95 16.88 16.29
N TYR A 181 -8.89 15.54 16.31
CA TYR A 181 -10.02 14.66 16.62
C TYR A 181 -9.56 13.82 17.80
N ASP A 182 -10.22 13.95 18.95
CA ASP A 182 -9.86 13.33 20.24
C ASP A 182 -9.84 11.78 20.24
N GLU A 183 -9.99 11.12 19.09
CA GLU A 183 -9.86 9.68 18.90
C GLU A 183 -8.76 9.36 17.88
N VAL A 184 -7.57 8.99 18.38
CA VAL A 184 -6.51 8.44 17.56
C VAL A 184 -6.99 7.07 17.03
N LEU A 185 -7.32 7.00 15.74
CA LEU A 185 -7.68 5.72 15.10
C LEU A 185 -6.52 4.72 15.30
N PRO A 186 -6.79 3.47 15.72
CA PRO A 186 -5.75 2.48 15.85
C PRO A 186 -5.16 2.18 14.47
N CYS A 187 -3.90 2.55 14.27
CA CYS A 187 -3.19 2.34 13.01
C CYS A 187 -2.05 1.31 13.14
N ARG A 188 -1.86 0.50 12.09
CA ARG A 188 -0.77 -0.48 11.97
C ARG A 188 -0.07 -0.25 10.65
N LEU A 189 1.25 -0.10 10.69
CA LEU A 189 2.10 -0.14 9.50
C LEU A 189 2.51 -1.57 9.21
N ILE A 190 2.27 -2.03 7.99
CA ILE A 190 2.69 -3.34 7.49
C ILE A 190 3.66 -3.10 6.35
N ASP A 191 4.90 -3.55 6.54
CA ASP A 191 5.91 -3.62 5.49
C ASP A 191 6.35 -5.09 5.35
N SER A 192 6.64 -5.51 4.13
CA SER A 192 7.08 -6.88 3.88
C SER A 192 8.50 -7.04 4.45
N PRO A 193 8.83 -8.09 5.22
CA PRO A 193 10.19 -8.35 5.69
C PRO A 193 11.16 -8.65 4.53
N LEU A 194 10.63 -8.94 3.34
CA LEU A 194 11.39 -8.91 2.09
C LEU A 194 11.81 -7.46 1.72
N SER A 195 11.64 -6.45 2.55
CA SER A 195 12.17 -5.10 2.28
C SER A 195 13.70 -5.09 2.24
N ASP A 196 14.34 -5.94 3.06
CA ASP A 196 15.74 -5.84 3.47
C ASP A 196 16.65 -6.99 2.95
N VAL A 197 16.11 -7.92 2.16
CA VAL A 197 16.92 -9.01 1.58
C VAL A 197 17.63 -8.52 0.30
N PRO A 198 18.98 -8.55 0.22
CA PRO A 198 19.69 -8.29 -1.03
C PRO A 198 19.35 -9.40 -2.03
N MET A 199 18.73 -9.05 -3.15
CA MET A 199 18.48 -10.01 -4.24
C MET A 199 19.77 -10.33 -4.99
N LEU A 200 20.04 -11.62 -5.21
CA LEU A 200 21.10 -12.15 -6.05
C LEU A 200 20.77 -11.86 -7.52
N SER A 201 21.55 -10.95 -8.13
CA SER A 201 21.73 -10.63 -9.57
C SER A 201 20.51 -10.54 -10.53
N PRO A 202 20.57 -9.68 -11.58
CA PRO A 202 19.42 -9.32 -12.41
C PRO A 202 18.92 -10.41 -13.38
N GLU A 203 19.52 -11.59 -13.41
CA GLU A 203 19.30 -12.59 -14.47
C GLU A 203 17.98 -13.36 -14.32
N ASN A 204 17.35 -13.35 -13.15
CA ASN A 204 16.12 -14.11 -12.89
C ASN A 204 14.82 -13.40 -13.33
N ASP A 205 14.86 -12.14 -13.77
CA ASP A 205 13.67 -11.40 -14.25
C ASP A 205 13.37 -11.66 -15.74
N LEU A 206 14.19 -12.47 -16.43
CA LEU A 206 14.04 -12.81 -17.86
C LEU A 206 13.44 -14.20 -18.12
N LEU A 207 13.09 -14.96 -17.09
CA LEU A 207 12.53 -16.31 -17.22
C LEU A 207 11.15 -16.42 -16.57
N GLU A 208 10.16 -15.75 -17.14
CA GLU A 208 8.77 -16.20 -17.03
C GLU A 208 8.17 -16.30 -18.44
N THR A 209 8.22 -17.51 -19.01
CA THR A 209 7.20 -18.09 -19.92
C THR A 209 7.51 -19.58 -20.10
N SER A 210 7.34 -20.37 -19.04
CA SER A 210 7.05 -21.80 -19.22
C SER A 210 6.36 -22.34 -17.98
N SER A 211 5.07 -22.66 -18.16
CA SER A 211 4.28 -23.66 -17.43
C SER A 211 4.99 -24.34 -16.26
N ILE A 212 4.54 -24.06 -15.04
CA ILE A 212 4.82 -24.95 -13.90
C ILE A 212 3.56 -25.79 -13.68
N ASP A 213 3.70 -27.04 -14.13
CA ASP A 213 2.81 -28.14 -13.82
C ASP A 213 2.76 -28.41 -12.32
N ASN A 214 1.55 -28.76 -11.91
CA ASN A 214 1.16 -29.18 -10.58
C ASN A 214 1.74 -30.57 -10.27
N GLN A 215 2.77 -30.68 -9.43
CA GLN A 215 3.07 -31.92 -8.69
C GLN A 215 3.54 -31.63 -7.27
N GLY A 216 2.85 -32.29 -6.33
CA GLY A 216 3.08 -32.17 -4.89
C GLY A 216 4.40 -32.77 -4.43
N GLY A 217 4.96 -32.13 -3.42
CA GLY A 217 6.05 -32.65 -2.60
C GLY A 217 5.97 -31.96 -1.24
N GLY A 218 5.56 -32.71 -0.22
CA GLY A 218 5.52 -32.24 1.16
C GLY A 218 6.92 -31.92 1.67
N LEU A 219 7.02 -30.84 2.45
CA LEU A 219 8.15 -30.58 3.32
C LEU A 219 7.59 -30.14 4.67
N ASP A 220 7.63 -31.09 5.61
CA ASP A 220 7.53 -30.84 7.03
C ASP A 220 8.67 -29.90 7.44
N GLY A 221 8.30 -28.68 7.82
CA GLY A 221 9.19 -27.67 8.36
C GLY A 221 8.50 -27.03 9.54
N ASP A 222 8.91 -27.46 10.73
CA ASP A 222 8.57 -26.87 12.02
C ASP A 222 9.02 -25.40 12.06
N TRP A 223 8.11 -24.47 11.75
CA TRP A 223 8.33 -23.04 11.88
C TRP A 223 7.80 -22.57 13.24
N GLY A 224 8.67 -22.75 14.22
CA GLY A 224 8.53 -22.20 15.56
C GLY A 224 8.10 -20.72 15.54
N SER A 225 7.09 -20.47 16.37
CA SER A 225 6.67 -19.24 17.01
C SER A 225 7.68 -18.07 17.07
N GLU A 226 7.11 -16.87 16.92
CA GLU A 226 7.65 -15.54 17.31
C GLU A 226 8.70 -14.89 16.41
N ILE A 227 8.26 -14.07 15.44
CA ILE A 227 8.86 -12.74 15.20
C ILE A 227 7.75 -11.74 14.81
N TRP A 228 7.12 -11.11 15.81
CA TRP A 228 6.41 -9.84 15.65
C TRP A 228 7.31 -8.73 16.17
N LEU A 229 7.95 -7.98 15.28
CA LEU A 229 8.62 -6.72 15.67
C LEU A 229 8.09 -5.58 14.81
N PRO A 230 7.23 -4.70 15.36
CA PRO A 230 7.08 -3.37 14.80
C PRO A 230 8.41 -2.65 14.95
N ARG A 231 8.96 -2.12 13.85
CA ARG A 231 10.05 -1.13 13.93
C ARG A 231 9.51 0.13 14.59
N CYS A 232 9.67 0.21 15.91
CA CYS A 232 9.48 1.43 16.68
C CYS A 232 10.58 2.44 16.31
N LEU A 233 10.29 3.33 15.36
CA LEU A 233 11.10 4.53 15.15
C LEU A 233 10.78 5.54 16.27
N GLY A 234 11.69 5.65 17.24
CA GLY A 234 11.85 6.87 18.04
C GLY A 234 11.25 6.86 19.45
N ARG A 235 12.17 7.03 20.43
CA ARG A 235 11.98 7.23 21.88
C ARG A 235 10.70 7.98 22.29
N SER A 236 9.73 7.25 22.83
CA SER A 236 8.91 7.70 23.97
C SER A 236 8.21 6.49 24.57
N ARG A 237 8.43 6.27 25.87
CA ARG A 237 7.92 5.14 26.64
C ARG A 237 6.41 5.27 26.81
N ARG A 238 5.64 4.28 26.32
CA ARG A 238 4.47 3.65 26.97
C ARG A 238 3.93 2.57 26.03
N CYS A 239 4.49 1.37 26.10
CA CYS A 239 3.81 0.16 25.64
C CYS A 239 2.73 -0.17 26.67
N LEU A 240 1.45 -0.14 26.28
CA LEU A 240 0.44 -0.91 26.98
C LEU A 240 0.53 -2.35 26.43
N LEU A 241 1.21 -3.22 27.18
CA LEU A 241 1.05 -4.66 27.02
C LEU A 241 -0.36 -5.03 27.50
N LEU A 242 -1.20 -5.51 26.59
CA LEU A 242 -2.33 -6.35 26.96
C LEU A 242 -1.90 -7.80 26.71
N SER A 243 -1.50 -8.44 27.82
CA SER A 243 -1.33 -9.88 27.92
C SER A 243 -2.70 -10.55 27.79
N LEU A 244 -2.86 -11.43 26.81
CA LEU A 244 -4.00 -12.35 26.76
C LEU A 244 -3.58 -13.65 27.45
N THR A 245 -4.14 -13.89 28.63
CA THR A 245 -4.47 -15.25 29.11
C THR A 245 -5.70 -15.75 28.37
#